data_AF-A0A7C0WLK8-F1
#
_entry.id   AF-A0A7C0WLK8-F1
#
_cell.length_a   1.000
_cell.length_b   1.000
_cell.length_c   1.000
_cell.angle_alpha   90.00
_cell.angle_beta   90.00
_cell.angle_gamma   90.00
#
_symmetry.space_group_name_H-M   'P 1'
#
loop_
_entity.id
_entity.type
_entity.pdbx_description
1 polymer ?
#
loop_
_entity_poly.entity_id
_entity_poly.type
_entity_poly.pdbx_seq_one_letter_code
_entity_poly.pdbx_strand_id
1 'polypeptide(L)' 'MDKIMTMYECSTYLSITTEELQSLLDDTVRPIPCSRLFPRDTADRQDHRRFLQSEVNAWFKKYSFPIEK' A
#
# COMPACT_ATOMS: atom_id res chain seq x y z
N MET A 1 -10.20 11.51 -10.45
CA MET A 1 -9.88 11.52 -9.01
C MET A 1 -9.04 10.29 -8.73
N ASP A 2 -7.92 10.44 -8.02
CA ASP A 2 -7.08 9.31 -7.65
C ASP A 2 -7.72 8.55 -6.47
N LYS A 3 -7.72 7.21 -6.52
CA LYS A 3 -8.35 6.40 -5.48
C LYS A 3 -7.40 6.28 -4.29
N ILE A 4 -7.86 6.72 -3.12
CA ILE A 4 -7.19 6.49 -1.85
C ILE A 4 -7.65 5.14 -1.30
N MET A 5 -6.69 4.28 -0.97
CA MET A 5 -6.92 2.92 -0.48
C MET A 5 -6.46 2.80 0.98
N THR A 6 -7.20 2.01 1.77
CA THR A 6 -6.75 1.52 3.07
C THR A 6 -5.64 0.46 2.90
N MET A 7 -5.00 0.07 4.01
CA MET A 7 -4.04 -1.05 4.00
C MET A 7 -4.67 -2.35 3.49
N TYR A 8 -5.90 -2.67 3.93
CA TYR A 8 -6.64 -3.85 3.47
C TYR A 8 -7.01 -3.77 1.97
N GLU A 9 -7.44 -2.59 1.50
CA GLU A 9 -7.75 -2.40 0.09
C GLU A 9 -6.50 -2.50 -0.79
N CYS A 10 -5.36 -1.97 -0.32
CA CYS A 10 -4.09 -2.04 -1.03
C CYS A 10 -3.57 -3.48 -1.10
N SER A 11 -3.65 -4.23 0.00
CA SER A 11 -3.21 -5.64 0.02
C SER A 11 -4.08 -6.49 -0.90
N THR A 12 -5.40 -6.28 -0.87
CA THR A 12 -6.36 -6.92 -1.78
C THR A 12 -6.07 -6.56 -3.25
N TYR A 13 -5.80 -5.28 -3.53
CA TYR A 13 -5.47 -4.81 -4.88
C TYR A 13 -4.20 -5.47 -5.44
N LEU A 14 -3.17 -5.61 -4.59
CA LEU A 14 -1.92 -6.26 -4.94
C LEU A 14 -1.99 -7.80 -4.86
N SER A 15 -3.12 -8.37 -4.42
CA SER A 15 -3.29 -9.80 -4.17
C SER A 15 -2.24 -10.38 -3.20
N ILE A 16 -1.87 -9.61 -2.18
CA ILE A 16 -0.95 -10.01 -1.10
C ILE A 16 -1.62 -9.91 0.26
N THR A 17 -0.99 -10.49 1.28
CA THR A 17 -1.42 -10.36 2.67
C THR A 17 -1.07 -8.98 3.25
N THR A 18 -1.74 -8.59 4.33
CA THR A 18 -1.40 -7.37 5.06
C THR A 18 -0.01 -7.43 5.70
N GLU A 19 0.49 -8.63 6.04
CA GLU A 19 1.84 -8.85 6.57
C GLU A 19 2.92 -8.65 5.51
N GLU A 20 2.69 -9.15 4.28
CA GLU A 20 3.57 -8.89 3.13
C GLU A 20 3.57 -7.40 2.77
N LEU A 21 2.40 -6.77 2.78
CA LEU A 21 2.30 -5.32 2.56
C LEU A 21 3.05 -4.54 3.65
N GLN A 22 2.98 -4.98 4.91
CA GLN A 22 3.75 -4.39 6.01
C GLN A 22 5.25 -4.56 5.79
N SER A 23 5.69 -5.73 5.34
CA SER A 23 7.09 -5.98 4.99
C SER A 23 7.58 -5.07 3.86
N LEU A 24 6.74 -4.83 2.84
CA LEU A 24 7.03 -3.88 1.76
C LEU A 24 7.08 -2.42 2.22
N LEU A 25 6.45 -2.08 3.35
CA LEU A 25 6.55 -0.75 3.94
C LEU A 25 7.80 -0.55 4.77
N ASP A 26 8.26 -1.61 5.43
CA ASP A 26 9.46 -1.62 6.25
C ASP A 26 10.73 -1.93 5.43
N ASP A 27 10.58 -2.27 4.14
CA ASP A 27 11.66 -2.46 3.17
C ASP A 27 12.40 -1.12 2.91
N THR A 28 13.72 -1.13 3.11
CA THR A 28 14.58 0.06 2.93
C THR A 28 15.10 0.25 1.51
N VAL A 29 14.96 -0.77 0.66
CA VAL A 29 15.44 -0.80 -0.72
C VAL A 29 14.33 -0.37 -1.68
N ARG A 30 13.11 -0.87 -1.46
CA ARG A 30 11.95 -0.61 -2.34
C ARG A 30 10.65 -0.41 -1.56
N PRO A 31 10.58 0.59 -0.66
CA PRO A 31 9.38 0.83 0.12
C PRO A 31 8.19 1.14 -0.79
N ILE A 32 7.05 0.52 -0.52
CA ILE A 32 5.79 0.88 -1.20
C ILE A 32 5.35 2.29 -0.75
N PRO A 33 4.96 3.19 -1.68
CA PRO A 33 4.54 4.53 -1.32
C PRO A 33 3.24 4.50 -0.51
N CYS A 34 3.27 5.12 0.66
CA CYS A 34 2.09 5.38 1.48
C CYS A 34 2.13 6.81 2.00
N SER A 35 0.95 7.41 2.16
CA SER A 35 0.78 8.73 2.73
C SER A 35 0.24 8.63 4.16
N ARG A 36 0.93 9.34 5.06
CA ARG A 36 0.54 9.52 6.47
C ARG A 36 -0.30 10.79 6.69
N LEU A 37 -0.56 11.56 5.63
CA LEU A 37 -1.19 12.88 5.72
C LEU A 37 -2.72 12.84 5.82
N PHE A 38 -3.32 11.65 5.76
CA PHE A 38 -4.76 11.54 5.90
C PHE A 38 -5.14 11.62 7.39
N PRO A 39 -6.09 12.49 7.76
CA PRO A 39 -6.46 12.70 9.14
C PRO A 39 -6.90 11.37 9.78
N ARG A 40 -6.51 11.19 11.04
CA ARG A 40 -6.89 10.04 11.86
C ARG A 40 -8.41 9.94 11.89
N ASP A 41 -8.97 8.99 11.17
CA ASP A 41 -10.33 8.54 11.46
C ASP A 41 -10.23 7.67 12.71
N THR A 42 -10.77 8.18 13.82
CA THR A 42 -10.58 7.68 15.19
C THR A 42 -11.27 6.34 15.47
N ALA A 43 -11.75 5.62 14.46
CA ALA A 43 -12.43 4.33 14.60
C ALA A 43 -11.53 3.10 14.39
N ASP A 44 -10.35 3.26 13.78
CA ASP A 44 -9.47 2.14 13.46
C ASP A 44 -8.16 2.21 14.26
N ARG A 45 -8.03 1.34 15.27
CA ARG A 45 -6.83 1.20 16.09
C ARG A 45 -5.68 0.48 15.36
N GLN A 46 -5.83 0.17 14.07
CA GLN A 46 -4.82 -0.54 13.29
C GLN A 46 -4.56 0.20 11.97
N ASP A 47 -3.43 0.91 11.92
CA ASP A 47 -2.79 1.51 10.75
C ASP A 47 -3.53 2.64 9.98
N HIS A 48 -3.09 3.89 10.21
CA HIS A 48 -3.59 5.09 9.52
C HIS A 48 -2.96 5.31 8.13
N ARG A 49 -2.12 4.39 7.63
CA ARG A 49 -1.48 4.55 6.32
C ARG A 49 -2.52 4.43 5.22
N ARG A 50 -2.50 5.38 4.29
CA ARG A 50 -3.30 5.33 3.06
C ARG A 50 -2.40 5.24 1.85
N PHE A 51 -2.91 4.62 0.81
CA PHE A 51 -2.18 4.33 -0.41
C PHE A 51 -2.89 5.00 -1.58
N LEU A 52 -2.16 5.77 -2.37
CA LEU A 52 -2.69 6.29 -3.62
C LEU A 52 -2.56 5.20 -4.68
N GLN A 53 -3.68 4.82 -5.30
CA GLN A 53 -3.69 3.76 -6.30
C GLN A 53 -2.75 4.08 -7.47
N SER A 54 -2.64 5.35 -7.88
CA SER A 54 -1.69 5.78 -8.91
C SER A 54 -0.23 5.55 -8.51
N GLU A 55 0.15 5.87 -7.27
CA GLU A 55 1.50 5.70 -6.74
C GLU A 55 1.84 4.21 -6.56
N VAL A 56 0.91 3.42 -6.04
CA VAL A 56 1.06 1.96 -5.94
C VAL A 56 1.24 1.34 -7.32
N ASN A 57 0.47 1.79 -8.31
CA ASN A 57 0.63 1.32 -9.70
C ASN A 57 1.96 1.74 -10.31
N ALA A 58 2.42 2.96 -10.07
CA ALA A 58 3.72 3.43 -10.55
C ALA A 58 4.87 2.65 -9.91
N TRP A 59 4.79 2.42 -8.59
CA TRP A 59 5.72 1.57 -7.84
C TRP A 59 5.72 0.14 -8.38
N PHE A 60 4.53 -0.45 -8.56
CA PHE A 60 4.39 -1.81 -9.08
C PHE A 60 4.98 -1.95 -10.48
N LYS A 61 4.74 -0.99 -11.38
CA LYS A 61 5.36 -0.96 -12.72
C LYS A 61 6.88 -0.79 -12.65
N LYS A 62 7.38 0.03 -11.73
CA LYS A 62 8.82 0.32 -11.58
C LYS A 62 9.59 -0.90 -11.05
N TYR A 63 8.98 -1.66 -10.14
CA TYR A 63 9.62 -2.80 -9.48
C TYR A 63 9.12 -4.16 -9.97
N SER A 64 8.30 -4.15 -11.04
CA SER A 64 7.63 -5.27 -11.71
C SER A 64 8.21 -6.63 -11.34
N PHE A 65 7.68 -7.23 -10.28
CA PHE A 65 7.84 -8.66 -10.07
C PHE A 65 6.90 -9.34 -11.07
N PRO A 66 7.34 -10.38 -11.79
CA PRO A 66 6.38 -11.32 -12.33
C PRO A 66 5.69 -11.97 -11.12
N ILE A 67 4.54 -11.44 -10.72
CA ILE A 67 3.60 -12.20 -9.89
C ILE A 67 2.96 -13.20 -10.86
N GLU A 68 3.74 -14.22 -11.23
CA GLU A 68 3.19 -15.44 -11.81
C GLU A 68 2.32 -16.08 -10.74
N LYS A 69 1.03 -16.25 -11.06
CA LYS A 69 0.08 -17.02 -10.26
C LYS A 69 0.36 -18.51 -10.38
#